data_AF-A0A855YE37-F1
#
_entry.id   AF-A0A855YE37-F1
#
_cell.length_a   1.000
_cell.length_b   1.000
_cell.length_c   1.000
_cell.angle_alpha   90.00
_cell.angle_beta   90.00
_cell.angle_gamma   90.00
#
_symmetry.space_group_name_H-M   'P 1'
#
loop_
_entity.id
_entity.type
_entity.pdbx_description
1 polymer ?
#
loop_
_entity_poly.entity_id
_entity_poly.type
_entity_poly.pdbx_seq_one_letter_code
_entity_poly.pdbx_strand_id
1 'polypeptide(L)'
;MTVYCKFGTALDILTGKWKSLILLRLLSNSTMRFSELQKAIPDISKKMLAQQLKELEYHDIVHREVYAQVPPKVEYSITEY
;
A
#
# COMPACT_ATOMS: atom_id res chain seq x y z
N MET A 1 -17.39 -21.10 15.46
CA MET A 1 -15.93 -20.92 15.35
C MET A 1 -15.52 -20.21 14.03
N THR A 2 -16.21 -19.14 13.62
CA THR A 2 -15.98 -18.50 12.30
C THR A 2 -15.34 -17.10 12.39
N VAL A 3 -15.33 -16.48 13.57
CA VAL A 3 -14.85 -15.10 13.77
C VAL A 3 -13.32 -15.02 13.85
N TYR A 4 -12.68 -16.01 14.48
CA TYR A 4 -11.21 -16.06 14.63
C TYR A 4 -10.47 -16.21 13.29
N CYS A 5 -11.06 -16.90 12.31
CA CYS A 5 -10.46 -17.08 10.99
C CYS A 5 -10.41 -15.75 10.21
N LYS A 6 -11.48 -14.95 10.26
CA LYS A 6 -11.54 -13.63 9.60
C LYS A 6 -10.57 -12.63 10.22
N PHE A 7 -10.45 -12.63 11.55
CA PHE A 7 -9.50 -11.75 12.25
C PHE A 7 -8.05 -12.14 11.96
N GLY A 8 -7.73 -13.43 11.93
CA GLY A 8 -6.41 -13.92 11.53
C GLY A 8 -6.02 -13.46 10.13
N THR A 9 -6.93 -13.57 9.16
CA THR A 9 -6.67 -13.09 7.79
C THR A 9 -6.46 -11.57 7.72
N ALA A 10 -7.27 -10.78 8.43
CA ALA A 10 -7.06 -9.32 8.47
C ALA A 10 -5.72 -8.95 9.12
N LEU A 11 -5.34 -9.67 10.18
CA LEU A 11 -4.07 -9.48 10.85
C LEU A 11 -2.89 -9.87 9.95
N ASP A 12 -2.99 -10.96 9.19
CA ASP A 12 -1.98 -11.40 8.22
C ASP A 12 -1.80 -10.40 7.08
N ILE A 13 -2.87 -9.70 6.69
CA ILE A 13 -2.80 -8.64 5.68
C ILE A 13 -2.06 -7.41 6.22
N LEU A 14 -2.22 -7.09 7.51
CA LEU A 14 -1.59 -5.91 8.14
C LEU A 14 -0.20 -6.23 8.71
N THR A 15 0.08 -7.49 9.02
CA THR A 15 1.37 -7.93 9.55
C THR A 15 2.39 -8.10 8.44
N GLY A 16 3.57 -7.54 8.66
CA GLY A 16 4.66 -7.53 7.70
C GLY A 16 5.49 -6.26 7.85
N LYS A 17 6.82 -6.41 7.74
CA LYS A 17 7.78 -5.30 7.93
C LYS A 17 7.45 -4.08 7.06
N TRP A 18 6.95 -4.31 5.85
CA TRP A 18 6.78 -3.27 4.84
C TRP A 18 5.37 -2.69 4.77
N LYS A 19 4.33 -3.49 4.97
CA LYS A 19 2.93 -3.04 4.85
C LYS A 19 2.61 -1.93 5.85
N SER A 20 2.99 -2.12 7.10
CA SER A 20 2.82 -1.11 8.15
C SER A 20 3.54 0.21 7.83
N LEU A 21 4.77 0.15 7.29
CA LEU A 21 5.51 1.34 6.89
C LEU A 21 4.86 2.04 5.68
N ILE A 22 4.42 1.30 4.67
CA ILE A 22 3.72 1.84 3.50
C ILE A 22 2.45 2.57 3.95
N LEU A 23 1.62 1.90 4.76
CA LEU A 23 0.38 2.48 5.28
C LEU A 23 0.66 3.72 6.14
N LEU A 24 1.65 3.69 7.03
CA LEU A 24 2.04 4.85 7.83
C LEU A 24 2.41 6.06 6.96
N ARG A 25 3.15 5.83 5.87
CA ARG A 25 3.53 6.91 4.94
C ARG A 25 2.31 7.47 4.20
N LEU A 26 1.40 6.60 3.74
CA LEU A 26 0.18 7.01 3.07
C LEU A 26 -0.78 7.76 4.01
N LEU A 27 -0.93 7.32 5.27
CA LEU A 27 -1.71 8.04 6.28
C LEU A 27 -1.16 9.44 6.55
N SER A 28 0.17 9.57 6.57
CA SER A 28 0.83 10.85 6.89
C SER A 28 0.81 11.86 5.73
N ASN A 29 0.78 11.38 4.48
CA ASN A 29 0.91 12.22 3.28
C ASN A 29 -0.33 12.20 2.37
N SER A 30 -1.38 11.48 2.75
CA SER A 30 -2.64 11.21 2.00
C SER A 30 -2.45 10.44 0.69
N THR A 31 -1.66 10.99 -0.24
CA THR A 31 -1.45 10.43 -1.58
C THR A 31 0.02 10.51 -1.95
N MET A 32 0.61 9.42 -2.45
CA MET A 32 2.02 9.36 -2.81
C MET A 32 2.26 8.59 -4.11
N ARG A 33 3.27 8.99 -4.88
CA ARG A 33 3.76 8.23 -6.04
C ARG A 33 4.68 7.08 -5.62
N PHE A 34 4.86 6.11 -6.51
CA PHE A 34 5.75 4.96 -6.26
C PHE A 34 7.18 5.38 -5.86
N SER A 35 7.74 6.37 -6.56
CA SER A 35 9.10 6.87 -6.28
C SER A 35 9.20 7.62 -4.95
N GLU A 36 8.12 8.26 -4.51
CA GLU A 36 8.06 8.95 -3.21
C GLU A 36 8.00 7.94 -2.07
N LEU A 37 7.18 6.89 -2.20
CA LEU A 37 7.15 5.77 -1.27
C LEU A 37 8.52 5.07 -1.18
N GLN A 38 9.16 4.82 -2.33
CA GLN A 38 10.49 4.20 -2.35
C GLN A 38 11.54 5.07 -1.64
N LYS A 39 11.50 6.39 -1.83
CA LYS A 39 12.41 7.33 -1.13
C LYS A 39 12.13 7.41 0.37
N ALA A 40 10.86 7.33 0.76
CA ALA A 40 10.44 7.38 2.16
C ALA A 40 10.76 6.10 2.95
N ILE A 41 11.05 5.01 2.25
CA ILE A 41 11.37 3.68 2.78
C ILE A 41 12.61 3.15 2.06
N PRO A 42 13.81 3.71 2.30
CA PRO A 42 15.01 3.41 1.50
C PRO A 42 15.43 1.93 1.53
N ASP A 43 15.10 1.21 2.60
CA ASP A 43 15.47 -0.21 2.75
C ASP A 43 14.59 -1.17 1.93
N ILE A 44 13.49 -0.70 1.33
CA ILE A 44 12.61 -1.54 0.52
C ILE A 44 13.12 -1.61 -0.93
N SER A 45 13.22 -2.82 -1.47
CA SER A 45 13.50 -2.98 -2.90
C SER A 45 12.28 -2.57 -3.74
N LYS A 46 12.51 -2.08 -4.97
CA LYS A 46 11.42 -1.74 -5.91
C LYS A 46 10.46 -2.91 -6.14
N LYS A 47 11.02 -4.12 -6.30
CA LYS A 47 10.23 -5.34 -6.51
C LYS A 47 9.35 -5.64 -5.30
N MET A 48 9.90 -5.53 -4.09
CA MET A 48 9.14 -5.75 -2.86
C MET A 48 8.04 -4.69 -2.71
N LEU A 49 8.36 -3.40 -2.89
CA LEU A 49 7.36 -2.33 -2.83
C LEU A 49 6.20 -2.55 -3.79
N ALA A 50 6.50 -2.91 -5.04
CA ALA A 50 5.47 -3.20 -6.05
C ALA A 50 4.61 -4.41 -5.65
N GLN A 51 5.21 -5.47 -5.10
CA GLN A 51 4.47 -6.62 -4.61
C GLN A 51 3.55 -6.25 -3.44
N GLN A 52 4.06 -5.50 -2.46
CA GLN A 52 3.28 -5.09 -1.29
C GLN A 52 2.12 -4.16 -1.66
N LEU A 53 2.34 -3.19 -2.56
CA LEU A 53 1.27 -2.32 -3.05
C LEU A 53 0.20 -3.10 -3.80
N LYS A 54 0.60 -4.09 -4.63
CA LYS A 54 -0.36 -4.96 -5.34
C LYS A 54 -1.19 -5.82 -4.38
N GLU A 55 -0.58 -6.34 -3.33
CA GLU A 55 -1.31 -7.07 -2.28
C GLU A 55 -2.28 -6.14 -1.54
N LEU A 56 -1.84 -4.93 -1.16
CA LEU A 56 -2.69 -3.96 -0.46
C LEU A 56 -3.85 -3.45 -1.34
N GLU A 57 -3.61 -3.28 -2.64
CA GLU A 57 -4.63 -2.95 -3.64
C GLU A 57 -5.63 -4.11 -3.80
N TYR A 58 -5.15 -5.36 -3.86
CA TYR A 58 -6.02 -6.54 -3.93
C TYR A 58 -6.93 -6.70 -2.70
N HIS A 59 -6.48 -6.21 -1.54
CA HIS A 59 -7.27 -6.23 -0.31
C HIS A 59 -8.11 -4.95 -0.10
N ASP A 60 -8.22 -4.08 -1.11
CA ASP A 60 -8.95 -2.81 -1.04
C ASP A 60 -8.51 -1.92 0.14
N ILE A 61 -7.23 -1.95 0.52
CA ILE A 61 -6.64 -1.08 1.57
C ILE A 61 -5.98 0.15 0.94
N VAL A 62 -5.40 -0.02 -0.25
CA VAL A 62 -4.73 1.04 -1.00
C VAL A 62 -5.41 1.22 -2.35
N HIS A 63 -5.85 2.43 -2.63
CA HIS A 63 -6.34 2.84 -3.93
C HIS A 63 -5.18 3.19 -4.85
N ARG A 64 -5.22 2.72 -6.10
CA ARG A 64 -4.23 3.02 -7.13
C ARG A 64 -4.89 3.80 -8.26
N GLU A 65 -4.53 5.07 -8.39
CA GLU A 65 -5.07 5.96 -9.43
C GLU A 65 -4.06 6.13 -10.57
N VAL A 66 -4.53 5.99 -11.82
CA VAL A 66 -3.71 6.20 -13.02
C VAL A 66 -4.22 7.41 -13.78
N TYR A 67 -3.41 8.46 -13.81
CA TYR A 67 -3.72 9.68 -14.54
C TYR A 67 -3.12 9.60 -15.94
N ALA A 68 -3.99 9.55 -16.95
CA ALA A 68 -3.65 9.62 -18.36
C ALA A 68 -3.30 11.06 -18.78
N GLN A 69 -2.23 11.61 -18.20
CA GLN A 69 -1.62 12.88 -18.57
C GLN A 69 -0.23 12.64 -19.18
N VAL A 70 0.39 13.67 -19.76
CA VAL A 70 1.78 13.59 -20.23
C VAL A 70 2.69 14.36 -19.25
N PRO A 71 3.67 13.72 -18.62
CA PRO A 71 3.94 12.27 -18.57
C PRO A 71 2.92 11.53 -17.68
N PRO A 72 2.66 10.22 -17.94
CA PRO A 72 1.69 9.45 -17.16
C PRO A 72 2.08 9.40 -15.69
N LYS A 73 1.08 9.53 -14.81
CA LYS A 73 1.27 9.61 -13.36
C LYS A 73 0.46 8.50 -12.69
N VAL A 74 1.06 7.83 -11.72
CA VAL A 74 0.40 6.82 -10.90
C VAL A 74 0.56 7.21 -9.43
N GLU A 75 -0.55 7.23 -8.71
CA GLU A 75 -0.60 7.56 -7.30
C GLU A 75 -1.25 6.45 -6.48
N TYR A 76 -0.88 6.41 -5.22
CA TYR A 76 -1.40 5.49 -4.22
C TYR A 76 -1.92 6.30 -3.04
N SER A 77 -3.11 5.95 -2.56
CA SER A 77 -3.72 6.52 -1.36
C SER A 77 -4.38 5.42 -0.53
N ILE A 78 -4.67 5.67 0.73
CA ILE A 78 -5.49 4.74 1.52
C ILE A 78 -6.95 4.87 1.09
N THR A 79 -7.66 3.76 1.05
CA THR A 79 -9.11 3.71 0.78
C THR A 79 -9.92 4.29 1.94
N GLU A 80 -11.14 4.76 1.68
CA GLU A 80 -11.99 5.39 2.69
C GLU A 80 -12.75 4.41 3.61
N TYR A 81 -12.53 3.09 3.45
CA TYR A 81 -13.21 2.02 4.20
C TYR A 81 -12.69 1.83 5.63
#